data_AF-A0A1H3LS83-F1
#
_entry.id   AF-A0A1H3LS83-F1
#
_cell.length_a   1.000
_cell.length_b   1.000
_cell.length_c   1.000
_cell.angle_alpha   90.00
_cell.angle_beta   90.00
_cell.angle_gamma   90.00
#
_symmetry.space_group_name_H-M   'P 1'
#
loop_
_entity.id
_entity.type
_entity.pdbx_description
1 polymer ?
#
loop_
_entity_poly.entity_id
_entity_poly.type
_entity_poly.pdbx_seq_one_letter_code
_entity_poly.pdbx_strand_id
1 'polypeptide(L)'
;MINLIAILVAIAGVLATLGHLGYLAMLNNAANKRAGGAPIAQYVKSRWAIAGGTTAVSLVAWLFTAGGTGMDILAIILAAGSGAVATKSLQSTQARYRSGG
;
A
#
# COMPACT_ATOMS: atom_id res chain seq x y z
N MET A 1 5.41 12.19 23.40
CA MET A 1 4.59 10.96 23.29
C MET A 1 3.84 10.86 21.97
N ILE A 2 3.04 11.86 21.58
CA ILE A 2 2.27 11.84 20.32
C ILE A 2 3.16 11.68 19.07
N ASN A 3 4.28 12.40 18.99
CA ASN A 3 5.24 12.27 17.89
C ASN A 3 5.75 10.82 17.71
N LEU A 4 6.09 10.11 18.81
CA LEU A 4 6.53 8.71 18.72
C LEU A 4 5.43 7.81 18.13
N ILE A 5 4.17 8.02 18.53
CA ILE A 5 3.03 7.29 17.98
C ILE A 5 2.89 7.60 16.49
N ALA A 6 2.98 8.86 16.10
CA ALA A 6 2.88 9.28 14.70
C ALA A 6 3.98 8.65 13.84
N ILE A 7 5.23 8.61 14.32
CA ILE A 7 6.34 7.94 13.65
C ILE A 7 6.06 6.45 13.48
N LEU A 8 5.61 5.74 14.53
CA LEU A 8 5.32 4.30 14.45
C LEU A 8 4.19 4.00 13.46
N VAL A 9 3.11 4.79 13.48
CA VAL A 9 1.98 4.64 12.56
C VAL A 9 2.41 4.94 11.13
N ALA A 10 3.23 5.98 10.92
CA ALA A 10 3.80 6.30 9.60
C ALA A 10 4.66 5.15 9.06
N ILE A 11 5.54 4.58 9.88
CA ILE A 11 6.35 3.40 9.50
C ILE A 11 5.45 2.22 9.13
N ALA A 12 4.44 1.91 9.95
CA ALA A 12 3.50 0.83 9.65
C ALA A 12 2.75 1.06 8.32
N GLY A 13 2.33 2.30 8.05
CA GLY A 13 1.71 2.69 6.78
C GLY A 13 2.64 2.54 5.57
N VAL A 14 3.90 2.97 5.69
CA VAL A 14 4.94 2.80 4.65
C VAL A 14 5.18 1.31 4.38
N LEU A 15 5.35 0.50 5.42
CA LEU A 15 5.55 -0.94 5.24
C LEU A 15 4.35 -1.62 4.57
N ALA A 16 3.13 -1.25 4.93
CA ALA A 16 1.91 -1.81 4.34
C ALA A 16 1.79 -1.46 2.83
N THR A 17 2.08 -0.22 2.46
CA THR A 17 1.99 0.24 1.07
C THR A 17 3.10 -0.37 0.20
N LEU A 18 4.33 -0.46 0.72
CA LEU A 18 5.43 -1.15 0.06
C LEU A 18 5.17 -2.65 -0.10
N GLY A 19 4.58 -3.31 0.90
CA GLY A 19 4.16 -4.71 0.79
C GLY A 19 3.15 -4.93 -0.33
N HIS A 20 2.17 -4.02 -0.49
CA HIS A 20 1.21 -4.08 -1.60
C HIS A 20 1.86 -3.87 -2.97
N LEU A 21 2.73 -2.87 -3.09
CA LEU A 21 3.51 -2.62 -4.30
C LEU A 21 4.39 -3.81 -4.68
N GLY A 22 5.15 -4.35 -3.73
CA GLY A 22 6.03 -5.49 -3.93
C GLY A 22 5.26 -6.73 -4.39
N TYR A 23 4.09 -6.99 -3.80
CA TYR A 23 3.23 -8.10 -4.20
C TYR A 23 2.72 -7.94 -5.64
N LEU A 24 2.25 -6.75 -6.03
CA LEU A 24 1.83 -6.48 -7.40
C LEU A 24 2.98 -6.60 -8.40
N ALA A 25 4.17 -6.10 -8.05
CA ALA A 25 5.36 -6.24 -8.89
C ALA A 25 5.72 -7.72 -9.11
N MET A 26 5.65 -8.54 -8.06
CA MET A 26 5.87 -9.98 -8.15
C MET A 26 4.84 -10.67 -9.04
N LEU A 27 3.54 -10.36 -8.87
CA LEU A 27 2.49 -10.89 -9.73
C LEU A 27 2.65 -10.49 -11.20
N ASN A 28 2.98 -9.23 -11.47
CA ASN A 28 3.21 -8.76 -12.84
C ASN A 28 4.37 -9.52 -13.50
N ASN A 29 5.45 -9.76 -12.77
CA ASN A 29 6.60 -10.51 -13.26
C ASN A 29 6.22 -11.98 -13.55
N ALA A 30 5.49 -12.63 -12.63
CA ALA A 30 5.01 -14.00 -12.81
C ALA A 30 4.03 -14.12 -13.99
N ALA A 31 3.11 -13.16 -14.14
CA ALA A 31 2.12 -13.15 -15.21
C ALA A 31 2.77 -12.98 -16.59
N ASN A 32 3.76 -12.09 -16.73
CA ASN A 32 4.46 -11.87 -18.01
C ASN A 32 5.33 -13.06 -18.44
N LYS A 33 5.74 -13.93 -17.50
CA LYS A 33 6.55 -15.11 -17.79
C LYS A 33 5.73 -16.35 -18.17
N ARG A 34 4.39 -16.30 -18.07
CA ARG A 34 3.51 -17.48 -18.28
C ARG A 34 2.61 -17.29 -19.49
N ALA A 35 2.58 -18.27 -20.40
CA ALA A 35 1.63 -18.28 -21.51
C ALA A 35 0.19 -18.28 -20.95
N GLY A 36 -0.61 -17.28 -21.33
CA GLY A 36 -1.96 -17.05 -20.79
C GLY A 36 -2.05 -16.07 -19.60
N GLY A 37 -0.94 -15.46 -19.16
CA GLY A 37 -0.93 -14.51 -18.04
C GLY A 37 -1.48 -13.11 -18.36
N ALA A 38 -1.92 -12.83 -19.59
CA ALA A 38 -2.36 -11.51 -20.03
C ALA A 38 -3.52 -10.90 -19.20
N PRO A 39 -4.56 -11.65 -18.79
CA PRO A 39 -5.63 -11.10 -17.94
C PRO A 39 -5.13 -10.69 -16.55
N ILE A 40 -4.15 -11.41 -16.01
CA ILE A 40 -3.53 -11.11 -14.71
C ILE A 40 -2.68 -9.85 -14.83
N ALA A 41 -1.89 -9.71 -15.90
CA ALA A 41 -1.09 -8.51 -16.15
C ALA A 41 -1.96 -7.25 -16.31
N GLN A 42 -3.10 -7.34 -17.00
CA GLN A 42 -4.06 -6.24 -17.10
C GLN A 42 -4.69 -5.87 -15.75
N TYR A 43 -5.07 -6.87 -14.94
CA TYR A 43 -5.59 -6.63 -13.60
C TYR A 43 -4.56 -5.98 -12.69
N VAL A 44 -3.30 -6.41 -12.75
CA VAL A 44 -2.23 -5.79 -11.97
C VAL A 44 -2.03 -4.35 -12.41
N LYS A 45 -2.00 -4.06 -13.72
CA LYS A 45 -1.89 -2.69 -14.25
C LYS A 45 -2.98 -1.75 -13.72
N SER A 46 -4.22 -2.22 -13.59
CA SER A 46 -5.29 -1.37 -13.04
C SER A 46 -5.12 -1.10 -11.54
N ARG A 47 -4.43 -1.98 -10.80
CA ARG A 47 -4.12 -1.83 -9.38
C ARG A 47 -2.90 -0.97 -9.09
N TRP A 48 -1.99 -0.77 -10.05
CA TRP A 48 -0.80 0.07 -9.88
C TRP A 48 -1.14 1.52 -9.51
N ALA A 49 -2.23 2.08 -10.05
CA ALA A 49 -2.66 3.45 -9.69
C ALA A 49 -3.02 3.57 -8.20
N ILE A 50 -3.73 2.57 -7.66
CA ILE A 50 -4.10 2.54 -6.24
C ILE A 50 -2.85 2.34 -5.39
N ALA A 51 -1.98 1.40 -5.76
CA ALA A 51 -0.76 1.11 -5.02
C ALA A 51 0.22 2.29 -5.01
N GLY A 52 0.40 2.97 -6.15
CA GLY A 52 1.21 4.18 -6.25
C GLY A 52 0.61 5.33 -5.45
N GLY A 53 -0.71 5.53 -5.54
CA GLY A 53 -1.42 6.58 -4.80
C GLY A 53 -1.33 6.40 -3.28
N THR A 54 -1.58 5.19 -2.77
CA THR A 54 -1.48 4.94 -1.32
C THR A 54 -0.06 5.07 -0.80
N THR A 55 0.94 4.68 -1.59
CA THR A 55 2.36 4.86 -1.25
C THR A 55 2.73 6.33 -1.17
N ALA A 56 2.31 7.14 -2.15
CA ALA A 56 2.55 8.59 -2.12
C ALA A 56 1.94 9.25 -0.87
N VAL A 57 0.69 8.90 -0.53
CA VAL A 57 0.02 9.41 0.69
C VAL A 57 0.77 8.97 1.95
N SER A 58 1.22 7.71 2.01
CA SER A 58 1.98 7.18 3.13
C SER A 58 3.32 7.91 3.32
N LEU A 59 4.03 8.26 2.24
CA LEU A 59 5.27 9.03 2.31
C LEU A 59 5.02 10.47 2.78
N VAL A 60 3.92 11.10 2.34
CA VAL A 60 3.50 12.42 2.83
C VAL A 60 3.17 12.37 4.33
N ALA A 61 2.47 11.32 4.78
CA ALA A 61 2.18 11.12 6.19
C ALA A 61 3.45 11.01 7.03
N TRP A 62 4.48 10.31 6.51
CA TRP A 62 5.78 10.24 7.18
C TRP A 62 6.50 11.59 7.23
N LEU A 63 6.46 12.39 6.16
CA LEU A 63 7.02 13.74 6.18
C LEU A 63 6.36 14.62 7.25
N PHE A 64 5.07 14.44 7.49
CA PHE A 64 4.32 15.22 8.48
C PHE A 64 4.74 14.95 9.93
N THR A 65 5.36 13.80 10.23
CA THR A 65 5.89 13.55 11.58
C THR A 65 7.07 14.46 11.96
N ALA A 66 7.57 15.28 11.02
CA ALA A 66 8.59 16.30 11.29
C ALA A 66 8.00 17.67 11.72
N GLY A 67 6.67 17.88 11.60
CA GLY A 67 6.04 19.20 11.72
C GLY A 67 5.46 19.56 13.10
N GLY A 68 5.62 18.71 14.12
CA GLY A 68 5.09 18.94 15.47
C GLY A 68 3.66 18.43 15.69
N THR A 69 3.09 18.64 16.89
CA THR A 69 1.90 17.91 17.38
C THR A 69 0.66 17.99 16.47
N GLY A 70 0.40 19.13 15.83
CA GLY A 70 -0.73 19.25 14.89
C GLY A 70 -0.53 18.41 13.63
N MET A 71 0.70 18.38 13.11
CA MET A 71 1.08 17.57 11.95
C MET A 71 1.15 16.08 12.28
N ASP A 72 1.49 15.73 13.53
CA ASP A 72 1.48 14.35 14.01
C ASP A 72 0.08 13.72 13.94
N ILE A 73 -0.98 14.49 14.26
CA ILE A 73 -2.36 14.00 14.18
C ILE A 73 -2.74 13.73 12.72
N LEU A 74 -2.38 14.64 11.80
CA LEU A 74 -2.59 14.45 10.37
C LEU A 74 -1.80 13.25 9.84
N ALA A 75 -0.56 13.09 10.28
CA ALA A 75 0.28 11.94 9.93
C ALA A 75 -0.40 10.62 10.34
N ILE A 76 -0.91 10.53 11.57
CA ILE A 76 -1.61 9.34 12.07
C ILE A 76 -2.83 9.02 11.20
N ILE A 77 -3.68 10.02 10.92
CA ILE A 77 -4.91 9.82 10.12
C ILE A 77 -4.56 9.36 8.69
N LEU A 78 -3.60 10.02 8.05
CA LEU A 78 -3.18 9.71 6.68
C LEU A 78 -2.51 8.33 6.57
N ALA A 79 -1.62 8.00 7.51
CA ALA A 79 -0.93 6.71 7.53
C ALA A 79 -1.87 5.56 7.87
N ALA A 80 -2.77 5.73 8.85
CA ALA A 80 -3.78 4.73 9.19
C ALA A 80 -4.76 4.51 8.02
N GLY A 81 -5.25 5.59 7.41
CA GLY A 81 -6.17 5.51 6.27
C GLY A 81 -5.55 4.84 5.04
N SER A 82 -4.35 5.28 4.64
CA SER A 82 -3.64 4.70 3.48
C SER A 82 -3.22 3.24 3.72
N GLY A 83 -2.75 2.92 4.93
CA GLY A 83 -2.40 1.55 5.32
C GLY A 83 -3.61 0.61 5.33
N ALA A 84 -4.76 1.05 5.84
CA ALA A 84 -5.99 0.24 5.82
C ALA A 84 -6.49 -0.03 4.39
N VAL A 85 -6.44 0.96 3.49
CA VAL A 85 -6.82 0.78 2.09
C VAL A 85 -5.85 -0.16 1.37
N ALA A 86 -4.54 -0.01 1.59
CA ALA A 86 -3.52 -0.87 0.99
C ALA A 86 -3.66 -2.33 1.44
N THR A 87 -3.84 -2.56 2.74
CA THR A 87 -4.04 -3.92 3.29
C THR A 87 -5.32 -4.56 2.78
N LYS A 88 -6.44 -3.82 2.72
CA LYS A 88 -7.69 -4.33 2.15
C LYS A 88 -7.57 -4.66 0.65
N SER A 89 -6.87 -3.84 -0.12
CA SER A 89 -6.59 -4.09 -1.54
C SER A 89 -5.72 -5.35 -1.73
N LEU A 90 -4.70 -5.52 -0.88
CA LEU A 90 -3.86 -6.72 -0.86
C LEU A 90 -4.67 -7.97 -0.52
N GLN A 91 -5.47 -7.93 0.55
CA GLN A 91 -6.34 -9.06 0.95
C GLN A 91 -7.34 -9.43 -0.14
N SER A 92 -7.98 -8.45 -0.80
CA SER A 92 -8.87 -8.70 -1.93
C SER A 92 -8.16 -9.39 -3.10
N THR A 93 -6.93 -8.96 -3.40
CA THR A 93 -6.11 -9.57 -4.46
C THR A 93 -5.72 -11.00 -4.08
N GLN A 94 -5.29 -11.23 -2.84
CA GLN A 94 -4.96 -12.56 -2.35
C GLN A 94 -6.16 -13.49 -2.34
N ALA A 95 -7.33 -13.03 -1.86
CA ALA A 95 -8.55 -13.84 -1.84
C ALA A 95 -8.90 -14.33 -3.25
N ARG A 96 -8.88 -13.44 -4.25
CA ARG A 96 -9.18 -13.76 -5.64
C ARG A 96 -8.26 -14.84 -6.22
N TYR A 97 -6.96 -14.77 -5.95
CA TYR A 97 -5.98 -15.71 -6.52
C TYR A 97 -5.75 -16.96 -5.66
N ARG A 98 -6.07 -16.93 -4.37
CA ARG A 98 -6.00 -18.08 -3.46
C ARG A 98 -7.24 -18.97 -3.53
N SER A 99 -8.42 -18.42 -3.84
CA SER A 99 -9.66 -19.19 -3.94
C SER A 99 -9.88 -19.86 -5.30
N GLY A 100 -8.92 -19.76 -6.23
CA GLY A 100 -9.00 -20.43 -7.54
C GLY A 100 -10.10 -19.89 -8.47
N GLY A 101 -10.33 -18.57 -8.46
CA GLY A 101 -11.28 -17.94 -9.39
C GLY A 101 -10.91 -18.08 -10.86
#